data_AF-R5LKJ3-F1
#
_entry.id   AF-R5LKJ3-F1
#
_cell.length_a   1.000
_cell.length_b   1.000
_cell.length_c   1.000
_cell.angle_alpha   90.00
_cell.angle_beta   90.00
_cell.angle_gamma   90.00
#
_symmetry.space_group_name_H-M   'P 1'
#
loop_
_entity.id
_entity.type
_entity.pdbx_description
1 polymer ?
#
loop_
_entity_poly.entity_id
_entity_poly.type
_entity_poly.pdbx_seq_one_letter_code
_entity_poly.pdbx_strand_id
1 'polypeptide(L)'
;MNSIVSDTINKGIPIDAQITMFATDFLELCDDKDRAIKALKKVIDEIDLYFKSEIEDCPEFGIVQALSVVQGRDCLTKKICYSVEALAATIVTELNLQGIEIVDLFDLFNKDNIFENTIKKLRHISSEKKLEREFPNLYNKYKELVNCKKLAQHYNHVINGYTSTWREKYEARKKLEECFENTDQIDEFLKKANSEVNPRKFANKCADLFEFISMHIDEVVTFMHEHPIDLTLFSDKEQKRFELYVANRYLRYVTLVPEKDKQKYLYYVSNYFLELGNNIGSDVSIDVVDSENKKVTTVTPKILLEKYKKVLISNPSLKIVRLKSVDFSTMSPKEVKEFMDGYLKELSANWEIIPKGSFESTFAGVASKVTSNLSEEEKKAQQEKLANLYLEKKSLYESSDPYSILRGIKTFDGYYAYVYPNGKVILDKYFENVSTGRLAKDNAIYVMNFNVFYELSHLSKRELINHPSCYRIIHAGNWQEKVKNIIGSDGDIDVSKCRKKLVETGKVTSN
;
A
#
# COMPACT_ATOMS: atom_id res chain seq x y z
N MET A 1 -7.29 8.72 -23.67
CA MET A 1 -8.14 7.69 -23.03
C MET A 1 -8.09 7.95 -21.53
N ASN A 2 -9.13 8.58 -20.97
CA ASN A 2 -9.21 8.83 -19.53
C ASN A 2 -9.55 7.52 -18.83
N SER A 3 -8.52 6.81 -18.39
CA SER A 3 -8.68 5.68 -17.48
C SER A 3 -8.79 6.26 -16.07
N ILE A 4 -10.02 6.50 -15.61
CA ILE A 4 -10.34 6.98 -14.26
C ILE A 4 -9.70 6.07 -13.17
N VAL A 5 -9.49 4.79 -13.51
CA VAL A 5 -8.73 3.82 -12.72
C VAL A 5 -7.26 4.20 -12.63
N SER A 6 -6.64 4.50 -13.78
CA SER A 6 -5.28 5.03 -13.82
C SER A 6 -5.19 6.25 -12.90
N ASP A 7 -6.14 7.16 -12.97
CA ASP A 7 -6.12 8.37 -12.14
C ASP A 7 -6.34 8.12 -10.66
N THR A 8 -6.88 6.97 -10.23
CA THR A 8 -7.13 6.62 -8.82
C THR A 8 -6.03 5.75 -8.20
N ILE A 9 -5.60 4.65 -8.84
CA ILE A 9 -4.54 3.78 -8.29
C ILE A 9 -3.12 4.25 -8.67
N ASN A 10 -2.98 5.09 -9.70
CA ASN A 10 -1.70 5.77 -10.00
C ASN A 10 -1.52 7.06 -9.21
N LYS A 11 -2.43 7.37 -8.28
CA LYS A 11 -2.20 8.44 -7.31
C LYS A 11 -1.01 8.10 -6.43
N GLY A 12 -0.12 9.08 -6.28
CA GLY A 12 1.06 8.97 -5.44
C GLY A 12 2.25 8.35 -6.17
N ILE A 13 3.23 7.94 -5.38
CA ILE A 13 4.49 7.38 -5.91
C ILE A 13 4.20 6.02 -6.57
N PRO A 14 4.75 5.74 -7.75
CA PRO A 14 4.81 4.39 -8.30
C PRO A 14 5.64 3.49 -7.37
N ILE A 15 5.03 2.45 -6.84
CA ILE A 15 5.65 1.55 -5.88
C ILE A 15 5.08 0.17 -6.12
N ASP A 16 6.00 -0.78 -6.21
CA ASP A 16 5.74 -2.20 -6.21
C ASP A 16 5.34 -2.66 -4.80
N ALA A 17 4.15 -2.25 -4.38
CA ALA A 17 3.52 -2.63 -3.12
C ALA A 17 2.13 -3.19 -3.45
N GLN A 18 2.08 -4.49 -3.71
CA GLN A 18 0.87 -5.20 -4.07
C GLN A 18 -0.11 -5.23 -2.89
N ILE A 19 -1.38 -4.99 -3.18
CA ILE A 19 -2.48 -5.21 -2.23
C ILE A 19 -3.51 -6.14 -2.87
N THR A 20 -4.04 -7.05 -2.07
CA THR A 20 -5.11 -7.98 -2.48
C THR A 20 -6.46 -7.46 -1.98
N MET A 21 -7.52 -7.70 -2.73
CA MET A 21 -8.91 -7.31 -2.47
C MET A 21 -9.82 -8.49 -2.81
N PHE A 22 -10.81 -8.79 -1.98
CA PHE A 22 -11.81 -9.79 -2.33
C PHE A 22 -12.82 -9.20 -3.31
N ALA A 23 -13.29 -10.00 -4.27
CA ALA A 23 -14.32 -9.56 -5.21
C ALA A 23 -15.61 -9.13 -4.49
N THR A 24 -15.94 -9.77 -3.37
CA THR A 24 -17.09 -9.35 -2.54
C THR A 24 -16.94 -7.92 -2.04
N ASP A 25 -15.74 -7.55 -1.56
CA ASP A 25 -15.47 -6.18 -1.12
C ASP A 25 -15.59 -5.22 -2.30
N PHE A 26 -15.05 -5.60 -3.47
CA PHE A 26 -15.14 -4.82 -4.70
C PHE A 26 -16.61 -4.57 -5.13
N LEU A 27 -17.46 -5.60 -5.05
CA LEU A 27 -18.88 -5.50 -5.38
C LEU A 27 -19.64 -4.57 -4.43
N GLU A 28 -19.28 -4.52 -3.14
CA GLU A 28 -19.89 -3.59 -2.18
C GLU A 28 -19.50 -2.12 -2.41
N LEU A 29 -18.44 -1.86 -3.19
CA LEU A 29 -18.07 -0.49 -3.57
C LEU A 29 -18.91 0.04 -4.75
N CYS A 30 -19.53 -0.86 -5.52
CA CYS A 30 -20.30 -0.57 -6.72
C CYS A 30 -21.79 -0.38 -6.39
N ASP A 31 -22.40 0.66 -6.94
CA ASP A 31 -23.86 0.88 -6.84
C ASP A 31 -24.62 -0.10 -7.75
N ASP A 32 -24.07 -0.46 -8.91
CA ASP A 32 -24.61 -1.48 -9.83
C ASP A 32 -23.82 -2.80 -9.72
N LYS A 33 -24.32 -3.72 -8.88
CA LYS A 33 -23.69 -5.02 -8.61
C LYS A 33 -23.69 -5.94 -9.84
N ASP A 34 -24.76 -5.94 -10.63
CA ASP A 34 -24.88 -6.83 -11.80
C ASP A 34 -23.87 -6.46 -12.88
N ARG A 35 -23.68 -5.15 -13.12
CA ARG A 35 -22.64 -4.64 -14.01
C ARG A 35 -21.24 -5.02 -13.54
N ALA A 36 -20.97 -4.89 -12.24
CA ALA A 36 -19.67 -5.25 -11.67
C ALA A 36 -19.40 -6.77 -11.76
N ILE A 37 -20.41 -7.61 -11.51
CA ILE A 37 -20.33 -9.07 -11.68
C ILE A 37 -20.02 -9.43 -13.15
N LYS A 38 -20.67 -8.78 -14.12
CA LYS A 38 -20.40 -8.99 -15.55
C LYS A 38 -18.96 -8.60 -15.92
N ALA A 39 -18.44 -7.50 -15.38
CA ALA A 39 -17.07 -7.07 -15.62
C ALA A 39 -16.03 -8.08 -15.07
N LEU A 40 -16.26 -8.59 -13.86
CA LEU A 40 -15.42 -9.65 -13.27
C LEU A 40 -15.49 -10.95 -14.07
N LYS A 41 -16.71 -11.38 -14.42
CA LYS A 41 -16.94 -12.61 -15.18
C LYS A 41 -16.29 -12.55 -16.56
N LYS A 42 -16.36 -11.41 -17.25
CA LYS A 42 -15.73 -11.22 -18.56
C LYS A 42 -14.23 -11.57 -18.53
N VAL A 43 -13.50 -11.11 -17.51
CA VAL A 43 -12.06 -11.39 -17.39
C VAL A 43 -11.80 -12.87 -17.06
N ILE A 44 -12.65 -13.50 -16.25
CA ILE A 44 -12.57 -14.96 -16.03
C ILE A 44 -12.83 -15.71 -17.35
N ASP A 45 -13.85 -15.32 -18.12
CA ASP A 45 -14.17 -15.94 -19.39
C ASP A 45 -13.00 -15.79 -20.39
N GLU A 46 -12.30 -14.66 -20.39
CA GLU A 46 -11.07 -14.44 -21.19
C GLU A 46 -9.91 -15.35 -20.74
N ILE A 47 -9.71 -15.54 -19.43
CA ILE A 47 -8.69 -16.47 -18.90
C ILE A 47 -9.04 -17.93 -19.23
N ASP A 48 -10.32 -18.30 -19.12
CA ASP A 48 -10.79 -19.64 -19.48
C ASP A 48 -10.62 -19.92 -20.98
N LEU A 49 -10.87 -18.91 -21.83
CA LEU A 49 -10.63 -19.01 -23.27
C LEU A 49 -9.15 -19.20 -23.59
N TYR A 50 -8.25 -18.53 -22.86
CA TYR A 50 -6.81 -18.74 -22.98
C TYR A 50 -6.42 -20.18 -22.62
N PHE A 51 -6.88 -20.73 -21.50
CA PHE A 51 -6.59 -22.14 -21.19
C PHE A 51 -7.16 -23.11 -22.22
N LYS A 52 -8.35 -22.83 -22.76
CA LYS A 52 -8.96 -23.64 -23.82
C LYS A 52 -8.24 -23.53 -25.17
N SER A 53 -7.50 -22.45 -25.45
CA SER A 53 -6.69 -22.36 -26.67
C SER A 53 -5.40 -23.15 -26.57
N GLU A 54 -4.86 -23.32 -25.36
CA GLU A 54 -3.58 -24.01 -25.12
C GLU A 54 -3.74 -25.50 -24.79
N ILE A 55 -4.88 -25.92 -24.20
CA ILE A 55 -5.09 -27.28 -23.70
C ILE A 55 -6.26 -27.96 -24.41
N GLU A 56 -5.98 -29.07 -25.07
CA GLU A 56 -7.03 -29.91 -25.68
C GLU A 56 -7.97 -30.49 -24.61
N ASP A 57 -9.28 -30.33 -24.81
CA ASP A 57 -10.31 -30.83 -23.88
C ASP A 57 -10.16 -30.30 -22.44
N CYS A 58 -9.75 -29.02 -22.32
CA CYS A 58 -9.55 -28.29 -21.07
C CYS A 58 -10.78 -28.37 -20.14
N PRO A 59 -10.62 -28.76 -18.86
CA PRO A 59 -11.74 -28.78 -17.92
C PRO A 59 -12.17 -27.35 -17.55
N GLU A 60 -13.40 -27.20 -17.07
CA GLU A 60 -13.86 -25.94 -16.48
C GLU A 60 -13.00 -25.60 -15.25
N PHE A 61 -12.45 -24.39 -15.23
CA PHE A 61 -11.55 -23.92 -14.20
C PHE A 61 -12.11 -22.65 -13.56
N GLY A 62 -12.30 -22.66 -12.24
CA GLY A 62 -12.83 -21.52 -11.51
C GLY A 62 -11.74 -20.91 -10.67
N ILE A 63 -11.39 -19.64 -10.89
CA ILE A 63 -10.41 -18.93 -10.07
C ILE A 63 -11.12 -18.32 -8.85
N VAL A 64 -10.53 -18.50 -7.67
CA VAL A 64 -10.95 -17.80 -6.45
C VAL A 64 -11.10 -16.31 -6.74
N GLN A 65 -12.20 -15.71 -6.30
CA GLN A 65 -12.50 -14.32 -6.64
C GLN A 65 -11.73 -13.32 -5.76
N ALA A 66 -10.42 -13.26 -5.94
CA ALA A 66 -9.54 -12.27 -5.35
C ALA A 66 -8.79 -11.48 -6.45
N LEU A 67 -8.72 -10.18 -6.22
CA LEU A 67 -8.15 -9.19 -7.13
C LEU A 67 -6.90 -8.59 -6.50
N SER A 68 -5.96 -8.13 -7.31
CA SER A 68 -4.77 -7.40 -6.87
C SER A 68 -4.58 -6.11 -7.64
N VAL A 69 -4.12 -5.09 -6.94
CA VAL A 69 -3.53 -3.90 -7.57
C VAL A 69 -2.08 -4.24 -7.91
N VAL A 70 -1.76 -4.32 -9.19
CA VAL A 70 -0.44 -4.73 -9.70
C VAL A 70 0.19 -3.61 -10.52
N GLN A 71 1.50 -3.49 -10.46
CA GLN A 71 2.30 -2.60 -11.31
C GLN A 71 3.15 -3.44 -12.25
N GLY A 72 3.13 -3.14 -13.56
CA GLY A 72 3.96 -3.84 -14.54
C GLY A 72 5.46 -3.57 -14.31
N ARG A 73 6.32 -4.54 -14.68
CA ARG A 73 7.79 -4.42 -14.49
C ARG A 73 8.39 -3.19 -15.18
N ASP A 74 7.87 -2.82 -16.35
CA ASP A 74 8.38 -1.74 -17.19
C ASP A 74 7.45 -0.51 -17.22
N CYS A 75 6.43 -0.48 -16.38
CA CYS A 75 5.41 0.56 -16.42
C CYS A 75 5.09 1.10 -15.02
N LEU A 76 4.86 2.41 -14.92
CA LEU A 76 4.40 3.06 -13.68
C LEU A 76 2.90 2.88 -13.43
N THR A 77 2.16 2.46 -14.46
CA THR A 77 0.71 2.30 -14.42
C THR A 77 0.36 1.03 -13.66
N LYS A 78 -0.35 1.21 -12.55
CA LYS A 78 -1.02 0.17 -11.79
C LYS A 78 -2.33 -0.20 -12.47
N LYS A 79 -2.71 -1.46 -12.35
CA LYS A 79 -3.96 -2.04 -12.87
C LYS A 79 -4.60 -2.94 -11.80
N ILE A 80 -5.89 -3.25 -11.95
CA ILE A 80 -6.55 -4.27 -11.13
C ILE A 80 -6.72 -5.52 -11.97
N CYS A 81 -6.17 -6.62 -11.49
CA CYS A 81 -6.23 -7.92 -12.17
C CYS A 81 -6.69 -8.98 -11.16
N TYR A 82 -7.06 -10.17 -11.64
CA TYR A 82 -7.14 -11.33 -10.74
C TYR A 82 -5.77 -11.60 -10.13
N SER A 83 -5.77 -11.96 -8.85
CA SER A 83 -4.52 -12.08 -8.10
C SER A 83 -3.85 -13.43 -8.35
N VAL A 84 -2.52 -13.44 -8.38
CA VAL A 84 -1.73 -14.68 -8.51
C VAL A 84 -1.96 -15.60 -7.32
N GLU A 85 -2.16 -15.02 -6.13
CA GLU A 85 -2.54 -15.74 -4.92
C GLU A 85 -3.92 -16.40 -5.05
N ALA A 86 -4.83 -15.82 -5.84
CA ALA A 86 -6.13 -16.40 -6.13
C ALA A 86 -5.98 -17.65 -7.00
N LEU A 87 -5.11 -17.59 -8.01
CA LEU A 87 -4.75 -18.75 -8.82
C LEU A 87 -4.09 -19.84 -7.96
N ALA A 88 -3.10 -19.47 -7.14
CA ALA A 88 -2.43 -20.39 -6.22
C ALA A 88 -3.41 -21.03 -5.23
N ALA A 89 -4.28 -20.24 -4.58
CA ALA A 89 -5.29 -20.71 -3.65
C ALA A 89 -6.28 -21.67 -4.31
N THR A 90 -6.66 -21.39 -5.55
CA THR A 90 -7.49 -22.30 -6.36
C THR A 90 -6.79 -23.64 -6.50
N ILE A 91 -5.54 -23.65 -6.95
CA ILE A 91 -4.81 -24.89 -7.18
C ILE A 91 -4.62 -25.68 -5.89
N VAL A 92 -4.25 -25.01 -4.78
CA VAL A 92 -4.13 -25.64 -3.46
C VAL A 92 -5.44 -26.30 -3.03
N THR A 93 -6.56 -25.62 -3.25
CA THR A 93 -7.89 -26.13 -2.90
C THR A 93 -8.28 -27.32 -3.79
N GLU A 94 -8.16 -27.19 -5.11
CA GLU A 94 -8.53 -28.22 -6.07
C GLU A 94 -7.67 -29.49 -5.91
N LEU A 95 -6.35 -29.32 -5.76
CA LEU A 95 -5.40 -30.42 -5.57
C LEU A 95 -5.35 -30.95 -4.13
N ASN A 96 -6.15 -30.40 -3.21
CA ASN A 96 -6.20 -30.80 -1.81
C ASN A 96 -4.82 -30.82 -1.13
N LEU A 97 -4.02 -29.77 -1.40
CA LEU A 97 -2.68 -29.64 -0.85
C LEU A 97 -2.76 -29.22 0.63
N GLN A 98 -2.33 -30.11 1.52
CA GLN A 98 -2.33 -29.84 2.96
C GLN A 98 -1.05 -29.13 3.42
N GLY A 99 -1.17 -28.29 4.45
CA GLY A 99 -0.03 -27.67 5.11
C GLY A 99 0.59 -26.48 4.36
N ILE A 100 -0.11 -25.92 3.37
CA ILE A 100 0.30 -24.69 2.68
C ILE A 100 -0.40 -23.52 3.34
N GLU A 101 0.36 -22.68 4.04
CA GLU A 101 -0.16 -21.45 4.62
C GLU A 101 -0.41 -20.39 3.53
N ILE A 102 -1.29 -19.42 3.81
CA ILE A 102 -1.62 -18.33 2.88
C ILE A 102 -0.35 -17.54 2.49
N VAL A 103 0.59 -17.38 3.42
CA VAL A 103 1.87 -16.68 3.18
C VAL A 103 2.77 -17.41 2.19
N ASP A 104 2.60 -18.73 2.05
CA ASP A 104 3.39 -19.57 1.16
C ASP A 104 2.77 -19.68 -0.24
N LEU A 105 1.59 -19.10 -0.49
CA LEU A 105 0.90 -19.18 -1.78
C LEU A 105 1.68 -18.52 -2.91
N PHE A 106 2.43 -17.46 -2.61
CA PHE A 106 3.32 -16.80 -3.58
C PHE A 106 4.48 -17.71 -3.99
N ASP A 107 5.00 -18.51 -3.07
CA ASP A 107 6.11 -19.43 -3.30
C ASP A 107 5.65 -20.81 -3.76
N LEU A 108 4.34 -21.03 -3.93
CA LEU A 108 3.79 -22.31 -4.37
C LEU A 108 4.44 -22.78 -5.68
N PHE A 109 4.56 -21.86 -6.64
CA PHE A 109 5.13 -22.13 -7.96
C PHE A 109 6.65 -22.29 -7.94
N ASN A 110 7.32 -21.95 -6.84
CA ASN A 110 8.75 -22.20 -6.61
C ASN A 110 9.02 -23.53 -5.90
N LYS A 111 7.96 -24.27 -5.50
CA LYS A 111 8.04 -25.55 -4.78
C LYS A 111 7.82 -26.75 -5.73
N ASP A 112 8.68 -26.88 -6.74
CA ASP A 112 8.60 -27.87 -7.84
C ASP A 112 8.18 -29.29 -7.38
N ASN A 113 8.79 -29.79 -6.30
CA ASN A 113 8.59 -31.15 -5.82
C ASN A 113 7.17 -31.44 -5.29
N ILE A 114 6.47 -30.47 -4.71
CA ILE A 114 5.13 -30.70 -4.12
C ILE A 114 4.09 -30.79 -5.23
N PHE A 115 4.22 -29.90 -6.20
CA PHE A 115 3.30 -29.78 -7.32
C PHE A 115 3.39 -31.00 -8.24
N GLU A 116 4.61 -31.37 -8.66
CA GLU A 116 4.87 -32.49 -9.56
C GLU A 116 4.40 -33.83 -8.96
N ASN A 117 4.67 -34.07 -7.67
CA ASN A 117 4.23 -35.28 -6.98
C ASN A 117 2.70 -35.39 -6.88
N THR A 118 2.01 -34.26 -6.74
CA THR A 118 0.55 -34.23 -6.63
C THR A 118 -0.10 -34.44 -7.99
N ILE A 119 0.43 -33.84 -9.06
CA ILE A 119 0.01 -34.12 -10.44
C ILE A 119 0.20 -35.59 -10.78
N LYS A 120 1.34 -36.19 -10.43
CA LYS A 120 1.56 -37.64 -10.61
C LYS A 120 0.46 -38.44 -9.92
N LYS A 121 0.09 -38.14 -8.67
CA LYS A 121 -1.02 -38.82 -7.98
C LYS A 121 -2.35 -38.67 -8.73
N LEU A 122 -2.65 -37.46 -9.22
CA LEU A 122 -3.86 -37.17 -9.97
C LEU A 122 -3.94 -38.00 -11.27
N ARG A 123 -2.83 -38.14 -12.02
CA ARG A 123 -2.75 -38.99 -13.22
C ARG A 123 -3.00 -40.49 -12.93
N HIS A 124 -2.75 -40.94 -11.70
CA HIS A 124 -2.97 -42.32 -11.25
C HIS A 124 -4.39 -42.58 -10.71
N ILE A 125 -5.33 -41.63 -10.83
CA ILE A 125 -6.72 -41.84 -10.48
C ILE A 125 -7.38 -42.81 -11.48
N SER A 126 -7.96 -43.88 -10.96
CA SER A 126 -8.61 -44.94 -11.76
C SER A 126 -10.09 -45.17 -11.41
N SER A 127 -10.60 -44.56 -10.34
CA SER A 127 -11.97 -44.77 -9.86
C SER A 127 -12.50 -43.55 -9.11
N GLU A 128 -13.83 -43.43 -9.03
CA GLU A 128 -14.52 -42.35 -8.32
C GLU A 128 -14.16 -42.32 -6.83
N LYS A 129 -14.12 -43.49 -6.16
CA LYS A 129 -13.72 -43.59 -4.75
C LYS A 129 -12.31 -43.06 -4.49
N LYS A 130 -11.39 -43.28 -5.42
CA LYS A 130 -10.01 -42.78 -5.29
C LYS A 130 -9.98 -41.26 -5.49
N LEU A 131 -10.73 -40.74 -6.46
CA LEU A 131 -10.87 -39.30 -6.70
C LEU A 131 -11.48 -38.60 -5.48
N GLU A 132 -12.58 -39.12 -4.93
CA GLU A 132 -13.26 -38.58 -3.74
C GLU A 132 -12.33 -38.50 -2.52
N ARG A 133 -11.54 -39.55 -2.30
CA ARG A 133 -10.64 -39.63 -1.14
C ARG A 133 -9.42 -38.71 -1.27
N GLU A 134 -8.80 -38.66 -2.45
CA GLU A 134 -7.53 -37.96 -2.65
C GLU A 134 -7.73 -36.50 -3.08
N PHE A 135 -8.77 -36.22 -3.87
CA PHE A 135 -9.07 -34.90 -4.46
C PHE A 135 -10.57 -34.57 -4.34
N PRO A 136 -11.10 -34.34 -3.13
CA PRO A 136 -12.53 -34.18 -2.87
C PRO A 136 -13.17 -33.00 -3.64
N ASN A 137 -12.45 -31.89 -3.84
CA ASN A 137 -12.96 -30.74 -4.58
C ASN A 137 -13.11 -31.05 -6.08
N LEU A 138 -12.10 -31.68 -6.69
CA LEU A 138 -12.20 -32.19 -8.07
C LEU A 138 -13.29 -33.25 -8.22
N TYR A 139 -13.49 -34.10 -7.20
CA TYR A 139 -14.59 -35.07 -7.21
C TYR A 139 -15.97 -34.39 -7.23
N ASN A 140 -16.16 -33.29 -6.50
CA ASN A 140 -17.42 -32.54 -6.55
C ASN A 140 -17.70 -31.99 -7.95
N LYS A 141 -16.69 -31.40 -8.61
CA LYS A 141 -16.80 -30.95 -10.01
C LYS A 141 -17.09 -32.11 -10.97
N TYR A 142 -16.45 -33.26 -10.77
CA TYR A 142 -16.74 -34.47 -11.53
C TYR A 142 -18.20 -34.91 -11.37
N LYS A 143 -18.75 -34.87 -10.15
CA LYS A 143 -20.17 -35.20 -9.91
C LYS A 143 -21.12 -34.23 -10.62
N GLU A 144 -20.81 -32.94 -10.61
CA GLU A 144 -21.57 -31.93 -11.35
C GLU A 144 -21.55 -32.25 -12.85
N LEU A 145 -20.38 -32.56 -13.42
CA LEU A 145 -20.26 -32.96 -14.82
C LEU A 145 -21.07 -34.22 -15.15
N VAL A 146 -21.03 -35.25 -14.29
CA VAL A 146 -21.84 -36.47 -14.44
C VAL A 146 -23.35 -36.16 -14.39
N ASN A 147 -23.77 -35.27 -13.50
CA ASN A 147 -25.17 -34.85 -13.38
C ASN A 147 -25.61 -34.05 -14.61
N CYS A 148 -24.78 -33.10 -15.08
CA CYS A 148 -25.02 -32.35 -16.30
C CYS A 148 -25.17 -33.27 -17.51
N LYS A 149 -24.29 -34.29 -17.64
CA LYS A 149 -24.41 -35.30 -18.69
C LYS A 149 -25.74 -36.07 -18.60
N LYS A 150 -26.13 -36.55 -17.40
CA LYS A 150 -27.39 -37.27 -17.22
C LYS A 150 -28.61 -36.42 -17.58
N LEU A 151 -28.59 -35.15 -17.20
CA LEU A 151 -29.62 -34.18 -17.58
C LEU A 151 -29.66 -33.98 -19.10
N ALA A 152 -28.50 -33.78 -19.75
CA ALA A 152 -28.41 -33.66 -21.20
C ALA A 152 -28.92 -34.92 -21.91
N GLN A 153 -28.59 -36.12 -21.41
CA GLN A 153 -29.11 -37.39 -21.94
C GLN A 153 -30.63 -37.49 -21.83
N HIS A 154 -31.20 -37.08 -20.70
CA HIS A 154 -32.65 -37.07 -20.51
C HIS A 154 -33.33 -36.12 -21.51
N TYR A 155 -32.88 -34.86 -21.59
CA TYR A 155 -33.45 -33.89 -22.53
C TYR A 155 -33.26 -34.30 -23.98
N ASN A 156 -32.07 -34.80 -24.35
CA ASN A 156 -31.78 -35.27 -25.69
C ASN A 156 -32.67 -36.47 -26.08
N HIS A 157 -32.90 -37.40 -25.15
CA HIS A 157 -33.81 -38.53 -25.37
C HIS A 157 -35.26 -38.08 -25.56
N VAL A 158 -35.76 -37.15 -24.75
CA VAL A 158 -37.13 -36.63 -24.88
C VAL A 158 -37.31 -35.88 -26.19
N ILE A 159 -36.38 -34.98 -26.54
CA ILE A 159 -36.50 -34.11 -27.71
C ILE A 159 -36.35 -34.89 -29.02
N ASN A 160 -35.35 -35.79 -29.09
CA ASN A 160 -35.00 -36.51 -30.32
C ASN A 160 -35.55 -37.93 -30.37
N GLY A 161 -36.16 -38.44 -29.30
CA GLY A 161 -36.71 -39.79 -29.23
C GLY A 161 -37.99 -39.98 -30.03
N TYR A 162 -38.17 -41.16 -30.60
CA TYR A 162 -39.39 -41.54 -31.34
C TYR A 162 -40.58 -41.85 -30.44
N THR A 163 -40.33 -42.09 -29.15
CA THR A 163 -41.35 -42.52 -28.16
C THR A 163 -42.02 -41.36 -27.44
N SER A 164 -41.45 -40.16 -27.46
CA SER A 164 -42.01 -38.98 -26.80
C SER A 164 -43.09 -38.31 -27.65
N THR A 165 -44.19 -37.93 -27.00
CA THR A 165 -45.29 -37.20 -27.62
C THR A 165 -44.86 -35.78 -28.03
N TRP A 166 -45.61 -35.17 -28.96
CA TRP A 166 -45.37 -33.79 -29.37
C TRP A 166 -45.39 -32.82 -28.17
N ARG A 167 -46.31 -33.03 -27.22
CA ARG A 167 -46.45 -32.20 -26.02
C ARG A 167 -45.22 -32.28 -25.12
N GLU A 168 -44.69 -33.48 -24.87
CA GLU A 168 -43.48 -33.67 -24.05
C GLU A 168 -42.26 -33.02 -24.69
N LYS A 169 -42.12 -33.13 -26.02
CA LYS A 169 -41.05 -32.46 -26.77
C LYS A 169 -41.13 -30.95 -26.67
N TYR A 170 -42.33 -30.40 -26.80
CA TYR A 170 -42.58 -28.97 -26.67
C TYR A 170 -42.27 -28.46 -25.25
N GLU A 171 -42.75 -29.16 -24.22
CA GLU A 171 -42.48 -28.79 -22.82
C GLU A 171 -40.99 -28.89 -22.46
N ALA A 172 -40.28 -29.89 -22.97
CA ALA A 172 -38.84 -30.04 -22.78
C ALA A 172 -38.04 -28.91 -23.45
N ARG A 173 -38.37 -28.55 -24.70
CA ARG A 173 -37.75 -27.42 -25.40
C ARG A 173 -38.00 -26.10 -24.69
N LYS A 174 -39.24 -25.85 -24.28
CA LYS A 174 -39.61 -24.64 -23.54
C LYS A 174 -38.82 -24.51 -22.24
N LYS A 175 -38.63 -25.60 -21.49
CA LYS A 175 -37.79 -25.59 -20.28
C LYS A 175 -36.33 -25.27 -20.56
N LEU A 176 -35.78 -25.74 -21.68
CA LEU A 176 -34.42 -25.39 -22.10
C LEU A 176 -34.35 -23.92 -22.51
N GLU A 177 -35.33 -23.41 -23.25
CA GLU A 177 -35.44 -21.98 -23.60
C GLU A 177 -35.62 -21.07 -22.37
N GLU A 178 -36.19 -21.59 -21.27
CA GLU A 178 -36.27 -20.88 -19.98
C GLU A 178 -34.92 -20.88 -19.23
N CYS A 179 -34.02 -21.82 -19.53
CA CYS A 179 -32.74 -22.00 -18.83
C CYS A 179 -31.51 -21.48 -19.59
N PHE A 180 -31.63 -21.26 -20.89
CA PHE A 180 -30.53 -20.84 -21.77
C PHE A 180 -30.91 -19.59 -22.55
N GLU A 181 -29.92 -18.74 -22.86
CA GLU A 181 -30.17 -17.44 -23.50
C GLU A 181 -30.43 -17.55 -25.00
N ASN A 182 -29.92 -18.61 -25.65
CA ASN A 182 -30.05 -18.81 -27.09
C ASN A 182 -29.98 -20.31 -27.48
N THR A 183 -30.32 -20.59 -28.73
CA THR A 183 -30.35 -21.96 -29.28
C THR A 183 -28.98 -22.61 -29.33
N ASP A 184 -27.90 -21.86 -29.55
CA ASP A 184 -26.54 -22.41 -29.62
C ASP A 184 -26.10 -23.01 -28.27
N GLN A 185 -26.42 -22.34 -27.16
CA GLN A 185 -26.17 -22.85 -25.80
C GLN A 185 -26.98 -24.12 -25.51
N ILE A 186 -28.23 -24.19 -25.99
CA ILE A 186 -29.07 -25.39 -25.87
C ILE A 186 -28.43 -26.56 -26.63
N ASP A 187 -27.98 -26.32 -27.86
CA ASP A 187 -27.33 -27.34 -28.69
C ASP A 187 -25.99 -27.81 -28.08
N GLU A 188 -25.21 -26.90 -27.52
CA GLU A 188 -23.97 -27.22 -26.80
C GLU A 188 -24.26 -28.08 -25.55
N PHE A 189 -25.29 -27.74 -24.78
CA PHE A 189 -25.73 -28.55 -23.64
C PHE A 189 -26.16 -29.96 -24.09
N LEU A 190 -26.96 -30.08 -25.15
CA LEU A 190 -27.43 -31.37 -25.65
C LEU A 190 -26.30 -32.24 -26.20
N LYS A 191 -25.23 -31.66 -26.77
CA LYS A 191 -24.02 -32.38 -27.17
C LYS A 191 -23.34 -33.09 -25.99
N LYS A 192 -23.47 -32.57 -24.75
CA LYS A 192 -22.94 -33.22 -23.54
C LYS A 192 -23.56 -34.60 -23.29
N ALA A 193 -24.73 -34.92 -23.87
CA ALA A 193 -25.36 -36.24 -23.74
C ALA A 193 -24.46 -37.40 -24.23
N ASN A 194 -23.64 -37.11 -25.25
CA ASN A 194 -22.75 -38.08 -25.88
C ASN A 194 -21.32 -38.02 -25.33
N SER A 195 -21.05 -37.15 -24.36
CA SER A 195 -19.70 -36.98 -23.79
C SER A 195 -19.28 -38.22 -23.01
N GLU A 196 -18.03 -38.64 -23.21
CA GLU A 196 -17.43 -39.70 -22.39
C GLU A 196 -16.93 -39.08 -21.07
N VAL A 197 -17.62 -39.40 -19.97
CA VAL A 197 -17.30 -38.90 -18.63
C VAL A 197 -16.96 -40.10 -17.76
N ASN A 198 -15.70 -40.18 -17.34
CA ASN A 198 -15.20 -41.19 -16.40
C ASN A 198 -14.10 -40.54 -15.54
N PRO A 199 -13.85 -41.05 -14.32
CA PRO A 199 -12.97 -40.37 -13.35
C PRO A 199 -11.52 -40.30 -13.83
N ARG A 200 -11.03 -41.29 -14.58
CA ARG A 200 -9.67 -41.31 -15.11
C ARG A 200 -9.48 -40.23 -16.18
N LYS A 201 -10.43 -40.10 -17.11
CA LYS A 201 -10.38 -39.08 -18.16
C LYS A 201 -10.48 -37.68 -17.57
N PHE A 202 -11.39 -37.47 -16.63
CA PHE A 202 -11.52 -36.21 -15.92
C PHE A 202 -10.24 -35.83 -15.14
N ALA A 203 -9.68 -36.77 -14.37
CA ALA A 203 -8.46 -36.53 -13.61
C ALA A 203 -7.25 -36.20 -14.51
N ASN A 204 -7.13 -36.85 -15.68
CA ASN A 204 -6.07 -36.52 -16.63
C ASN A 204 -6.23 -35.12 -17.21
N LYS A 205 -7.44 -34.70 -17.60
CA LYS A 205 -7.70 -33.32 -18.06
C LYS A 205 -7.30 -32.28 -17.01
N CYS A 206 -7.66 -32.52 -15.75
CA CYS A 206 -7.25 -31.64 -14.65
C CYS A 206 -5.73 -31.64 -14.47
N ALA A 207 -5.08 -32.80 -14.57
CA ALA A 207 -3.62 -32.90 -14.49
C ALA A 207 -2.94 -32.12 -15.63
N ASP A 208 -3.45 -32.21 -16.86
CA ASP A 208 -2.93 -31.47 -18.02
C ASP A 208 -3.03 -29.95 -17.80
N LEU A 209 -4.18 -29.47 -17.29
CA LEU A 209 -4.36 -28.06 -16.93
C LEU A 209 -3.36 -27.59 -15.85
N PHE A 210 -3.24 -28.32 -14.75
CA PHE A 210 -2.33 -27.91 -13.67
C PHE A 210 -0.86 -27.98 -14.09
N GLU A 211 -0.49 -28.99 -14.88
CA GLU A 211 0.86 -29.13 -15.43
C GLU A 211 1.20 -27.96 -16.36
N PHE A 212 0.28 -27.58 -17.25
CA PHE A 212 0.43 -26.39 -18.09
C PHE A 212 0.65 -25.13 -17.25
N ILE A 213 -0.22 -24.86 -16.27
CA ILE A 213 -0.11 -23.66 -15.41
C ILE A 213 1.26 -23.62 -14.71
N SER A 214 1.76 -24.76 -14.23
CA SER A 214 3.06 -24.81 -13.55
C SER A 214 4.25 -24.64 -14.49
N MET A 215 4.19 -25.20 -15.69
CA MET A 215 5.28 -25.07 -16.67
C MET A 215 5.34 -23.66 -17.28
N HIS A 216 4.20 -22.98 -17.37
CA HIS A 216 4.02 -21.70 -18.07
C HIS A 216 3.61 -20.56 -17.13
N ILE A 217 3.99 -20.62 -15.84
CA ILE A 217 3.47 -19.69 -14.83
C ILE A 217 3.74 -18.22 -15.17
N ASP A 218 4.92 -17.88 -15.69
CA ASP A 218 5.25 -16.50 -16.07
C ASP A 218 4.36 -15.99 -17.21
N GLU A 219 4.04 -16.84 -18.18
CA GLU A 219 3.16 -16.53 -19.31
C GLU A 219 1.71 -16.37 -18.83
N VAL A 220 1.24 -17.27 -17.95
CA VAL A 220 -0.09 -17.20 -17.33
C VAL A 220 -0.24 -15.91 -16.51
N VAL A 221 0.73 -15.58 -15.66
CA VAL A 221 0.71 -14.36 -14.85
C VAL A 221 0.75 -13.12 -15.74
N THR A 222 1.56 -13.14 -16.79
CA THR A 222 1.61 -12.04 -17.77
C THR A 222 0.24 -11.85 -18.43
N PHE A 223 -0.38 -12.94 -18.89
CA PHE A 223 -1.72 -12.91 -19.48
C PHE A 223 -2.76 -12.34 -18.50
N MET A 224 -2.76 -12.78 -17.24
CA MET A 224 -3.65 -12.25 -16.20
C MET A 224 -3.45 -10.73 -15.97
N HIS A 225 -2.22 -10.24 -16.07
CA HIS A 225 -1.90 -8.80 -15.92
C HIS A 225 -2.24 -7.95 -17.16
N GLU A 226 -2.34 -8.59 -18.34
CA GLU A 226 -2.76 -7.96 -19.59
C GLU A 226 -4.27 -7.79 -19.70
N HIS A 227 -5.05 -8.52 -18.89
CA HIS A 227 -6.51 -8.50 -18.86
C HIS A 227 -7.03 -7.87 -17.55
N PRO A 228 -6.92 -6.54 -17.37
CA PRO A 228 -7.38 -5.87 -16.18
C PRO A 228 -8.91 -5.79 -16.11
N ILE A 229 -9.45 -5.72 -14.88
CA ILE A 229 -10.85 -5.40 -14.66
C ILE A 229 -11.11 -3.96 -15.13
N ASP A 230 -12.07 -3.78 -16.04
CA ASP A 230 -12.48 -2.46 -16.50
C ASP A 230 -13.35 -1.76 -15.44
N LEU A 231 -12.84 -0.64 -14.90
CA LEU A 231 -13.57 0.23 -13.98
C LEU A 231 -13.79 1.64 -14.54
N THR A 232 -13.61 1.83 -15.85
CA THR A 232 -13.91 3.11 -16.52
C THR A 232 -15.39 3.52 -16.38
N LEU A 233 -16.23 2.62 -15.88
CA LEU A 233 -17.66 2.78 -15.65
C LEU A 233 -18.02 3.27 -14.23
N PHE A 234 -17.03 3.51 -13.36
CA PHE A 234 -17.28 4.00 -12.00
C PHE A 234 -17.76 5.46 -12.03
N SER A 235 -18.81 5.74 -11.27
CA SER A 235 -19.21 7.11 -10.95
C SER A 235 -18.20 7.78 -10.00
N ASP A 236 -18.19 9.11 -9.94
CA ASP A 236 -17.34 9.88 -9.01
C ASP A 236 -17.49 9.44 -7.54
N LYS A 237 -18.67 8.95 -7.16
CA LYS A 237 -18.96 8.47 -5.81
C LYS A 237 -18.34 7.09 -5.56
N GLU A 238 -18.50 6.16 -6.50
CA GLU A 238 -17.87 4.84 -6.47
C GLU A 238 -16.34 4.98 -6.48
N GLN A 239 -15.82 5.93 -7.26
CA GLN A 239 -14.39 6.27 -7.29
C GLN A 239 -13.87 6.70 -5.92
N LYS A 240 -14.56 7.62 -5.23
CA LYS A 240 -14.15 8.06 -3.87
C LYS A 240 -14.22 6.93 -2.84
N ARG A 241 -15.23 6.05 -2.92
CA ARG A 241 -15.31 4.85 -2.07
C ARG A 241 -14.14 3.91 -2.34
N PHE A 242 -13.84 3.69 -3.61
CA PHE A 242 -12.72 2.87 -4.04
C PHE A 242 -11.37 3.42 -3.58
N GLU A 243 -11.15 4.74 -3.68
CA GLU A 243 -9.96 5.43 -3.14
C GLU A 243 -9.78 5.20 -1.65
N LEU A 244 -10.87 5.38 -0.88
CA LEU A 244 -10.87 5.14 0.56
C LEU A 244 -10.58 3.67 0.89
N TYR A 245 -11.11 2.73 0.10
CA TYR A 245 -10.88 1.30 0.28
C TYR A 245 -9.41 0.95 0.05
N VAL A 246 -8.83 1.40 -1.07
CA VAL A 246 -7.42 1.19 -1.40
C VAL A 246 -6.51 1.78 -0.31
N ALA A 247 -6.77 3.02 0.14
CA ALA A 247 -6.00 3.65 1.21
C ALA A 247 -6.10 2.86 2.53
N ASN A 248 -7.28 2.35 2.87
CA ASN A 248 -7.47 1.51 4.05
C ASN A 248 -6.74 0.16 3.93
N ARG A 249 -6.72 -0.47 2.74
CA ARG A 249 -5.96 -1.71 2.50
C ARG A 249 -4.46 -1.47 2.64
N TYR A 250 -3.91 -0.44 2.00
CA TYR A 250 -2.49 -0.09 2.14
C TYR A 250 -2.11 0.12 3.60
N LEU A 251 -2.90 0.88 4.37
CA LEU A 251 -2.63 1.11 5.78
C LEU A 251 -2.69 -0.18 6.62
N ARG A 252 -3.61 -1.11 6.29
CA ARG A 252 -3.67 -2.43 6.93
C ARG A 252 -2.40 -3.25 6.64
N TYR A 253 -1.89 -3.21 5.41
CA TYR A 253 -0.67 -3.95 5.08
C TYR A 253 0.55 -3.43 5.86
N VAL A 254 0.61 -2.12 6.19
CA VAL A 254 1.69 -1.57 7.05
C VAL A 254 1.78 -2.29 8.40
N THR A 255 0.67 -2.81 8.93
CA THR A 255 0.69 -3.55 10.20
C THR A 255 1.02 -5.03 10.06
N LEU A 256 1.02 -5.56 8.83
CA LEU A 256 1.24 -6.99 8.53
C LEU A 256 2.64 -7.27 7.96
N VAL A 257 3.24 -6.29 7.27
CA VAL A 257 4.54 -6.48 6.61
C VAL A 257 5.73 -6.22 7.56
N PRO A 258 6.91 -6.80 7.26
CA PRO A 258 8.13 -6.52 8.01
C PRO A 258 8.51 -5.04 8.00
N GLU A 259 9.24 -4.58 9.03
CA GLU A 259 9.64 -3.18 9.23
C GLU A 259 10.28 -2.54 7.98
N LYS A 260 11.12 -3.29 7.26
CA LYS A 260 11.82 -2.83 6.05
C LYS A 260 10.88 -2.44 4.90
N ASP A 261 9.68 -3.00 4.85
CA ASP A 261 8.73 -2.81 3.74
C ASP A 261 7.59 -1.85 4.09
N LYS A 262 7.36 -1.57 5.38
CA LYS A 262 6.29 -0.68 5.87
C LYS A 262 6.23 0.67 5.17
N GLN A 263 7.39 1.28 4.89
CA GLN A 263 7.47 2.59 4.25
C GLN A 263 6.85 2.60 2.84
N LYS A 264 6.99 1.50 2.08
CA LYS A 264 6.44 1.38 0.72
C LYS A 264 4.91 1.47 0.77
N TYR A 265 4.27 0.80 1.74
CA TYR A 265 2.81 0.81 1.86
C TYR A 265 2.24 2.15 2.35
N LEU A 266 3.08 3.08 2.84
CA LEU A 266 2.62 4.38 3.30
C LEU A 266 2.50 5.45 2.21
N TYR A 267 3.20 5.33 1.08
CA TYR A 267 3.21 6.41 0.09
C TYR A 267 1.81 6.71 -0.47
N TYR A 268 1.02 5.68 -0.80
CA TYR A 268 -0.35 5.85 -1.26
C TYR A 268 -1.20 6.54 -0.19
N VAL A 269 -1.11 6.08 1.07
CA VAL A 269 -1.88 6.63 2.20
C VAL A 269 -1.52 8.10 2.46
N SER A 270 -0.24 8.45 2.42
CA SER A 270 0.22 9.84 2.54
C SER A 270 -0.33 10.71 1.42
N ASN A 271 -0.29 10.23 0.17
CA ASN A 271 -0.81 10.99 -0.96
C ASN A 271 -2.34 11.17 -0.91
N TYR A 272 -3.07 10.11 -0.53
CA TYR A 272 -4.52 10.16 -0.33
C TYR A 272 -4.93 11.31 0.61
N PHE A 273 -4.28 11.44 1.78
CA PHE A 273 -4.60 12.54 2.70
C PHE A 273 -4.15 13.92 2.21
N LEU A 274 -3.08 13.99 1.40
CA LEU A 274 -2.63 15.25 0.81
C LEU A 274 -3.59 15.81 -0.24
N GLU A 275 -4.20 14.93 -1.04
CA GLU A 275 -5.24 15.29 -2.00
C GLU A 275 -6.56 15.60 -1.30
N LEU A 276 -6.95 14.78 -0.32
CA LEU A 276 -8.18 14.98 0.44
C LEU A 276 -8.19 16.36 1.15
N GLY A 277 -7.04 16.81 1.66
CA GLY A 277 -6.88 18.14 2.22
C GLY A 277 -7.91 18.44 3.32
N ASN A 278 -8.71 19.50 3.13
CA ASN A 278 -9.75 19.90 4.09
C ASN A 278 -11.04 19.06 3.98
N ASN A 279 -11.16 18.18 2.98
CA ASN A 279 -12.36 17.34 2.77
C ASN A 279 -12.39 16.09 3.65
N ILE A 280 -11.64 16.04 4.75
CA ILE A 280 -11.63 14.94 5.73
C ILE A 280 -13.03 14.64 6.30
N GLY A 281 -13.92 15.64 6.28
CA GLY A 281 -15.32 15.52 6.70
C GLY A 281 -16.29 15.02 5.61
N SER A 282 -15.81 14.51 4.48
CA SER A 282 -16.70 14.00 3.42
C SER A 282 -17.59 12.86 3.90
N ASP A 283 -18.83 12.79 3.40
CA ASP A 283 -19.82 11.75 3.72
C ASP A 283 -19.50 10.37 3.11
N VAL A 284 -18.29 10.18 2.55
CA VAL A 284 -17.87 8.92 1.98
C VAL A 284 -17.55 7.93 3.10
N SER A 285 -18.17 6.76 3.04
CA SER A 285 -17.88 5.62 3.89
C SER A 285 -17.83 4.34 3.08
N ILE A 286 -17.08 3.37 3.59
CA ILE A 286 -17.03 2.00 3.06
C ILE A 286 -17.23 1.03 4.23
N ASP A 287 -17.80 -0.12 3.94
CA ASP A 287 -17.87 -1.23 4.88
C ASP A 287 -16.78 -2.24 4.53
N VAL A 288 -15.99 -2.62 5.53
CA VAL A 288 -14.87 -3.56 5.35
C VAL A 288 -15.05 -4.73 6.29
N VAL A 289 -14.94 -5.94 5.76
CA VAL A 289 -14.99 -7.17 6.55
C VAL A 289 -13.63 -7.40 7.20
N ASP A 290 -13.60 -7.46 8.53
CA ASP A 290 -12.45 -7.98 9.25
C ASP A 290 -12.42 -9.50 9.10
N SER A 291 -11.43 -10.02 8.38
CA SER A 291 -11.28 -11.44 8.07
C SER A 291 -11.03 -12.30 9.32
N GLU A 292 -10.50 -11.74 10.39
CA GLU A 292 -10.22 -12.48 11.64
C GLU A 292 -11.48 -12.65 12.49
N ASN A 293 -12.36 -11.63 12.51
CA ASN A 293 -13.52 -11.58 13.39
C ASN A 293 -14.86 -11.68 12.65
N LYS A 294 -14.85 -11.80 11.33
CA LYS A 294 -16.02 -11.72 10.42
C LYS A 294 -16.93 -10.51 10.70
N LYS A 295 -16.35 -9.44 11.26
CA LYS A 295 -17.09 -8.25 11.69
C LYS A 295 -16.99 -7.17 10.61
N VAL A 296 -18.14 -6.66 10.19
CA VAL A 296 -18.20 -5.52 9.29
C VAL A 296 -17.88 -4.25 10.08
N THR A 297 -16.91 -3.48 9.58
CA THR A 297 -16.53 -2.19 10.17
C THR A 297 -16.65 -1.10 9.13
N THR A 298 -17.45 -0.08 9.42
CA THR A 298 -17.54 1.11 8.59
C THR A 298 -16.29 1.99 8.77
N VAL A 299 -15.62 2.30 7.67
CA VAL A 299 -14.45 3.17 7.61
C VAL A 299 -14.82 4.46 6.90
N THR A 300 -14.45 5.58 7.52
CA THR A 300 -14.53 6.93 6.94
C THR A 300 -13.13 7.53 6.85
N PRO A 301 -12.90 8.60 6.06
CA PRO A 301 -11.59 9.25 5.99
C PRO A 301 -11.07 9.72 7.35
N LYS A 302 -11.97 10.18 8.24
CA LYS A 302 -11.62 10.57 9.61
C LYS A 302 -11.12 9.38 10.44
N ILE A 303 -11.80 8.23 10.38
CA ILE A 303 -11.38 7.02 11.08
C ILE A 303 -10.02 6.54 10.53
N LEU A 304 -9.85 6.57 9.20
CA LEU A 304 -8.61 6.19 8.55
C LEU A 304 -7.44 7.10 8.96
N LEU A 305 -7.68 8.41 9.08
CA LEU A 305 -6.66 9.37 9.51
C LEU A 305 -6.19 9.10 10.94
N GLU A 306 -7.10 8.76 11.85
CA GLU A 306 -6.72 8.41 13.23
C GLU A 306 -5.93 7.10 13.29
N LYS A 307 -6.27 6.10 12.46
CA LYS A 307 -5.45 4.89 12.30
C LYS A 307 -4.06 5.22 11.75
N TYR A 308 -3.98 6.08 10.73
CA TYR A 308 -2.73 6.49 10.11
C TYR A 308 -1.81 7.20 11.11
N LYS A 309 -2.33 8.13 11.91
CA LYS A 309 -1.58 8.77 13.00
C LYS A 309 -1.05 7.75 14.01
N LYS A 310 -1.88 6.79 14.43
CA LYS A 310 -1.44 5.73 15.36
C LYS A 310 -0.28 4.92 14.79
N VAL A 311 -0.35 4.54 13.51
CA VAL A 311 0.73 3.81 12.83
C VAL A 311 2.03 4.63 12.84
N LEU A 312 1.97 5.92 12.52
CA LEU A 312 3.15 6.79 12.55
C LEU A 312 3.72 6.98 13.96
N ILE A 313 2.87 7.13 14.97
CA ILE A 313 3.28 7.25 16.37
C ILE A 313 3.97 5.97 16.85
N SER A 314 3.41 4.80 16.51
CA SER A 314 3.96 3.50 16.88
C SER A 314 5.20 3.11 16.08
N ASN A 315 5.49 3.78 14.96
CA ASN A 315 6.64 3.48 14.11
C ASN A 315 7.37 4.80 13.72
N PRO A 316 8.13 5.42 14.65
CA PRO A 316 8.79 6.71 14.42
C PRO A 316 9.85 6.72 13.30
N SER A 317 10.29 5.54 12.86
CA SER A 317 11.15 5.32 11.70
C SER A 317 10.48 5.72 10.39
N LEU A 318 9.15 5.59 10.31
CA LEU A 318 8.37 5.84 9.09
C LEU A 318 8.28 7.34 8.79
N LYS A 319 8.42 7.67 7.52
CA LYS A 319 8.46 9.03 7.00
C LYS A 319 7.16 9.37 6.27
N ILE A 320 6.64 10.57 6.54
CA ILE A 320 5.55 11.15 5.78
C ILE A 320 6.12 11.76 4.51
N VAL A 321 5.65 11.30 3.36
CA VAL A 321 6.09 11.81 2.05
C VAL A 321 5.10 12.83 1.51
N ARG A 322 5.60 13.92 0.92
CA ARG A 322 4.81 14.96 0.26
C ARG A 322 5.42 15.28 -1.10
N LEU A 323 4.86 14.74 -2.18
CA LEU A 323 5.41 14.87 -3.55
C LEU A 323 4.40 15.49 -4.52
N LYS A 324 3.68 16.52 -4.08
CA LYS A 324 2.68 17.20 -4.93
C LYS A 324 3.25 17.83 -6.22
N SER A 325 4.57 17.94 -6.36
CA SER A 325 5.24 18.67 -7.44
C SER A 325 6.16 17.82 -8.31
N VAL A 326 6.21 16.50 -8.12
CA VAL A 326 7.11 15.63 -8.89
C VAL A 326 6.29 14.84 -9.91
N ASP A 327 6.59 15.04 -11.18
CA ASP A 327 6.04 14.26 -12.27
C ASP A 327 6.94 13.04 -12.53
N PHE A 328 6.39 11.84 -12.34
CA PHE A 328 7.08 10.59 -12.58
C PHE A 328 6.80 10.02 -13.98
N SER A 329 5.92 10.63 -14.78
CA SER A 329 5.41 10.06 -16.04
C SER A 329 6.51 9.70 -17.06
N THR A 330 7.66 10.38 -17.01
CA THR A 330 8.81 10.13 -17.89
C THR A 330 9.86 9.19 -17.30
N MET A 331 9.65 8.67 -16.08
CA MET A 331 10.60 7.82 -15.38
C MET A 331 10.19 6.33 -15.48
N SER A 332 11.18 5.45 -15.47
CA SER A 332 11.01 4.02 -15.28
C SER A 332 10.76 3.68 -13.80
N PRO A 333 10.17 2.51 -13.47
CA PRO A 333 10.00 2.07 -12.08
C PRO A 333 11.31 2.07 -11.28
N LYS A 334 12.45 1.79 -11.94
CA LYS A 334 13.77 1.81 -11.33
C LYS A 334 14.21 3.23 -10.96
N GLU A 335 14.08 4.19 -11.88
CA GLU A 335 14.43 5.60 -11.64
C GLU A 335 13.59 6.21 -10.52
N VAL A 336 12.29 5.87 -10.47
CA VAL A 336 11.40 6.29 -9.38
C VAL A 336 11.88 5.73 -8.05
N LYS A 337 12.26 4.45 -7.99
CA LYS A 337 12.79 3.84 -6.77
C LYS A 337 14.08 4.53 -6.29
N GLU A 338 15.02 4.78 -7.20
CA GLU A 338 16.27 5.48 -6.90
C GLU A 338 16.02 6.91 -6.39
N PHE A 339 15.11 7.64 -7.04
CA PHE A 339 14.66 8.96 -6.59
C PHE A 339 14.09 8.89 -5.17
N MET A 340 13.23 7.91 -4.89
CA MET A 340 12.58 7.76 -3.60
C MET A 340 13.55 7.39 -2.48
N ASP A 341 14.51 6.51 -2.75
CA ASP A 341 15.55 6.15 -1.79
C ASP A 341 16.42 7.36 -1.45
N GLY A 342 16.78 8.17 -2.46
CA GLY A 342 17.45 9.47 -2.27
C GLY A 342 16.61 10.45 -1.46
N TYR A 343 15.35 10.64 -1.84
CA TYR A 343 14.42 11.54 -1.18
C TYR A 343 14.18 11.17 0.29
N LEU A 344 14.04 9.88 0.61
CA LEU A 344 13.92 9.39 1.99
C LEU A 344 15.19 9.62 2.81
N LYS A 345 16.37 9.41 2.21
CA LYS A 345 17.65 9.71 2.85
C LYS A 345 17.74 11.20 3.18
N GLU A 346 17.34 12.07 2.26
CA GLU A 346 17.30 13.50 2.53
C GLU A 346 16.22 13.90 3.55
N LEU A 347 15.06 13.22 3.59
CA LEU A 347 14.04 13.43 4.63
C LEU A 347 14.50 12.96 6.01
N SER A 348 15.54 12.12 6.07
CA SER A 348 16.12 11.64 7.32
C SER A 348 17.06 12.67 7.98
N ALA A 349 17.58 13.64 7.22
CA ALA A 349 18.35 14.74 7.78
C ALA A 349 17.46 15.98 7.96
N ASN A 350 16.97 16.22 9.18
CA ASN A 350 16.34 17.49 9.57
C ASN A 350 17.34 18.44 10.24
N TRP A 351 18.59 18.01 10.37
CA TRP A 351 19.63 18.69 11.14
C TRP A 351 20.97 18.63 10.43
N GLU A 352 21.63 19.78 10.38
CA GLU A 352 22.96 19.95 9.81
C GLU A 352 23.91 20.46 10.90
N ILE A 353 25.10 19.86 11.03
CA ILE A 353 26.12 20.33 11.98
C ILE A 353 26.69 21.65 11.49
N ILE A 354 26.71 22.64 12.37
CA ILE A 354 27.42 23.90 12.14
C ILE A 354 28.87 23.71 12.64
N PRO A 355 29.89 23.85 11.77
CA PRO A 355 31.29 23.84 12.21
C PRO A 355 31.54 24.88 13.31
N LYS A 356 32.33 24.52 14.34
CA LYS A 356 32.71 25.47 15.40
C LYS A 356 33.35 26.73 14.79
N GLY A 357 32.85 27.91 15.16
CA GLY A 357 33.31 29.19 14.62
C GLY A 357 32.65 29.67 13.32
N SER A 358 31.76 28.88 12.70
CA SER A 358 31.08 29.26 11.44
C SER A 358 29.62 29.73 11.62
N PHE A 359 29.16 29.85 12.87
CA PHE A 359 27.79 30.27 13.17
C PHE A 359 27.53 31.71 12.71
N GLU A 360 28.51 32.59 12.91
CA GLU A 360 28.47 34.01 12.54
C GLU A 360 28.31 34.21 11.04
N SER A 361 29.11 33.51 10.22
CA SER A 361 29.02 33.59 8.76
C SER A 361 27.72 33.01 8.23
N THR A 362 27.22 31.94 8.86
CA THR A 362 25.92 31.34 8.52
C THR A 362 24.76 32.29 8.84
N PHE A 363 24.77 32.93 10.00
CA PHE A 363 23.76 33.90 10.41
C PHE A 363 23.82 35.18 9.56
N ALA A 364 25.01 35.71 9.30
CA ALA A 364 25.23 36.88 8.45
C ALA A 364 24.78 36.64 6.99
N GLY A 365 25.00 35.43 6.47
CA GLY A 365 24.49 35.01 5.17
C GLY A 365 22.96 35.02 5.07
N VAL A 366 22.26 34.69 6.17
CA VAL A 366 20.79 34.77 6.23
C VAL A 366 20.33 36.23 6.38
N ALA A 367 20.94 37.00 7.27
CA ALA A 367 20.57 38.41 7.50
C ALA A 367 20.78 39.31 6.26
N SER A 368 21.83 39.05 5.47
CA SER A 368 22.12 39.78 4.23
C SER A 368 21.10 39.48 3.12
N LYS A 369 20.65 38.22 2.97
CA LYS A 369 19.58 37.86 2.02
C LYS A 369 18.25 38.55 2.32
N VAL A 370 17.89 38.61 3.60
CA VAL A 370 16.60 39.16 4.08
C VAL A 370 16.48 40.66 3.88
N THR A 371 17.60 41.38 3.93
CA THR A 371 17.63 42.84 3.85
C THR A 371 17.83 43.35 2.43
N SER A 372 18.03 42.46 1.45
CA SER A 372 18.35 42.81 0.06
C SER A 372 17.33 43.73 -0.64
N ASN A 373 16.04 43.60 -0.33
CA ASN A 373 14.93 44.30 -1.01
C ASN A 373 14.25 45.41 -0.18
N LEU A 374 14.79 45.78 0.99
CA LEU A 374 14.21 46.81 1.87
C LEU A 374 14.78 48.20 1.57
N SER A 375 14.08 49.27 1.97
CA SER A 375 14.65 50.62 1.94
C SER A 375 15.83 50.75 2.93
N GLU A 376 16.74 51.71 2.75
CA GLU A 376 17.93 51.83 3.61
C GLU A 376 17.61 52.03 5.11
N GLU A 377 16.53 52.75 5.41
CA GLU A 377 16.07 52.98 6.79
C GLU A 377 15.46 51.70 7.41
N GLU A 378 14.66 50.95 6.64
CA GLU A 378 14.10 49.67 7.07
C GLU A 378 15.16 48.57 7.17
N LYS A 379 16.14 48.56 6.26
CA LYS A 379 17.31 47.68 6.32
C LYS A 379 18.04 47.89 7.65
N LYS A 380 18.33 49.14 8.01
CA LYS A 380 19.07 49.45 9.22
C LYS A 380 18.30 49.07 10.49
N ALA A 381 17.01 49.40 10.57
CA ALA A 381 16.18 49.02 11.71
C ALA A 381 15.99 47.50 11.85
N GLN A 382 15.82 46.79 10.73
CA GLN A 382 15.69 45.33 10.72
C GLN A 382 17.03 44.64 11.02
N GLN A 383 18.15 45.16 10.53
CA GLN A 383 19.50 44.67 10.85
C GLN A 383 19.85 44.87 12.32
N GLU A 384 19.56 46.04 12.90
CA GLU A 384 19.75 46.29 14.34
C GLU A 384 18.90 45.35 15.20
N LYS A 385 17.64 45.10 14.80
CA LYS A 385 16.76 44.16 15.51
C LYS A 385 17.23 42.71 15.42
N LEU A 386 17.67 42.28 14.24
CA LEU A 386 18.26 40.96 14.01
C LEU A 386 19.56 40.80 14.78
N ALA A 387 20.41 41.83 14.80
CA ALA A 387 21.67 41.86 15.54
C ALA A 387 21.44 41.82 17.05
N ASN A 388 20.47 42.56 17.59
CA ASN A 388 20.16 42.54 19.02
C ASN A 388 19.62 41.19 19.48
N LEU A 389 18.70 40.57 18.72
CA LEU A 389 18.16 39.25 19.06
C LEU A 389 19.21 38.14 18.90
N TYR A 390 20.09 38.28 17.90
CA TYR A 390 21.28 37.45 17.75
C TYR A 390 22.23 37.61 18.95
N LEU A 391 22.59 38.84 19.33
CA LEU A 391 23.47 39.11 20.46
C LEU A 391 22.89 38.62 21.79
N GLU A 392 21.59 38.78 22.02
CA GLU A 392 20.92 38.28 23.23
C GLU A 392 21.02 36.76 23.35
N LYS A 393 20.70 36.03 22.28
CA LYS A 393 20.75 34.56 22.30
C LYS A 393 22.17 34.01 22.19
N LYS A 394 23.06 34.66 21.44
CA LYS A 394 24.49 34.35 21.33
C LYS A 394 25.19 34.52 22.67
N SER A 395 24.95 35.65 23.35
CA SER A 395 25.49 35.91 24.69
C SER A 395 25.02 34.91 25.73
N LEU A 396 23.89 34.24 25.51
CA LEU A 396 23.41 33.18 26.40
C LEU A 396 23.97 31.80 26.06
N TYR A 397 23.87 31.38 24.79
CA TYR A 397 24.13 30.00 24.39
C TYR A 397 25.58 29.74 23.97
N GLU A 398 26.25 30.70 23.33
CA GLU A 398 27.66 30.50 22.93
C GLU A 398 28.62 30.77 24.09
N SER A 399 28.28 31.71 24.98
CA SER A 399 29.05 31.93 26.22
C SER A 399 29.02 30.72 27.17
N SER A 400 28.07 29.80 26.96
CA SER A 400 27.92 28.57 27.72
C SER A 400 28.59 27.33 27.10
N ASP A 401 29.44 27.53 26.08
CA ASP A 401 30.28 26.51 25.43
C ASP A 401 29.57 25.20 25.05
N PRO A 402 28.67 25.23 24.06
CA PRO A 402 27.98 24.04 23.58
C PRO A 402 28.98 23.08 22.89
N TYR A 403 28.82 21.78 23.12
CA TYR A 403 29.60 20.73 22.47
C TYR A 403 29.44 20.77 20.94
N SER A 404 28.20 20.94 20.47
CA SER A 404 27.88 21.12 19.05
C SER A 404 26.60 21.91 18.84
N ILE A 405 26.51 22.61 17.72
CA ILE A 405 25.32 23.35 17.30
C ILE A 405 24.77 22.69 16.03
N LEU A 406 23.48 22.38 16.03
CA LEU A 406 22.78 21.82 14.88
C LEU A 406 21.79 22.85 14.35
N ARG A 407 21.80 23.06 13.03
CA ARG A 407 20.81 23.88 12.32
C ARG A 407 19.67 22.99 11.86
N GLY A 408 18.43 23.39 12.15
CA GLY A 408 17.26 22.76 11.57
C GLY A 408 17.17 23.08 10.08
N ILE A 409 16.94 22.06 9.26
CA ILE A 409 16.63 22.20 7.82
C ILE A 409 15.22 21.67 7.54
N LYS A 410 14.63 22.09 6.42
CA LYS A 410 13.30 21.66 5.97
C LYS A 410 12.20 21.98 7.00
N THR A 411 11.75 20.99 7.77
CA THR A 411 10.63 21.11 8.72
C THR A 411 11.00 21.86 10.00
N PHE A 412 12.29 21.89 10.34
CA PHE A 412 12.84 22.63 11.49
C PHE A 412 13.56 23.92 11.06
N ASP A 413 13.28 24.41 9.85
CA ASP A 413 13.88 25.64 9.36
C ASP A 413 13.68 26.81 10.35
N GLY A 414 14.77 27.52 10.62
CA GLY A 414 14.83 28.60 11.60
C GLY A 414 15.01 28.17 13.07
N TYR A 415 15.09 26.87 13.37
CA TYR A 415 15.47 26.35 14.68
C TYR A 415 16.96 26.04 14.78
N TYR A 416 17.50 26.20 15.99
CA TYR A 416 18.86 25.82 16.35
C TYR A 416 18.85 24.97 17.61
N ALA A 417 19.57 23.86 17.57
CA ALA A 417 19.74 22.95 18.69
C ALA A 417 21.16 23.04 19.23
N TYR A 418 21.30 23.52 20.46
CA TYR A 418 22.55 23.61 21.21
C TYR A 418 22.71 22.35 22.05
N VAL A 419 23.69 21.52 21.72
CA VAL A 419 23.99 20.27 22.42
C VAL A 419 25.08 20.54 23.45
N TYR A 420 24.80 20.29 24.72
CA TYR A 420 25.72 20.53 25.83
C TYR A 420 26.40 19.25 26.33
N PRO A 421 27.59 19.35 26.94
CA PRO A 421 28.34 18.20 27.46
C PRO A 421 27.56 17.33 28.45
N ASN A 422 26.63 17.93 29.20
CA ASN A 422 25.75 17.21 30.14
C ASN A 422 24.61 16.44 29.44
N GLY A 423 24.63 16.32 28.11
CA GLY A 423 23.63 15.56 27.37
C GLY A 423 22.32 16.29 27.12
N LYS A 424 22.17 17.54 27.56
CA LYS A 424 20.97 18.34 27.27
C LYS A 424 21.09 18.99 25.90
N VAL A 425 19.96 19.05 25.21
CA VAL A 425 19.78 19.79 23.97
C VAL A 425 18.78 20.91 24.21
N ILE A 426 19.19 22.13 23.89
CA ILE A 426 18.35 23.31 23.95
C ILE A 426 17.98 23.69 22.53
N LEU A 427 16.71 23.51 22.19
CA LEU A 427 16.13 23.79 20.89
C LEU A 427 15.38 25.13 20.96
N ASP A 428 15.90 26.13 20.26
CA ASP A 428 15.33 27.48 20.24
C ASP A 428 15.10 27.98 18.80
N LYS A 429 14.03 28.74 18.59
CA LYS A 429 13.63 29.26 17.29
C LYS A 429 14.15 30.68 17.12
N TYR A 430 14.92 30.91 16.05
CA TYR A 430 15.42 32.23 15.69
C TYR A 430 14.52 32.89 14.64
N PHE A 431 14.10 32.12 13.64
CA PHE A 431 13.33 32.63 12.51
C PHE A 431 12.01 31.87 12.38
N GLU A 432 10.89 32.59 12.25
CA GLU A 432 9.60 32.02 11.85
C GLU A 432 9.64 31.47 10.43
N ASN A 433 10.37 32.17 9.55
CA ASN A 433 10.65 31.79 8.18
C ASN A 433 12.02 32.36 7.80
N VAL A 434 12.97 31.49 7.45
CA VAL A 434 14.35 31.89 7.12
C VAL A 434 14.41 32.66 5.81
N SER A 435 13.54 32.34 4.84
CA SER A 435 13.49 33.03 3.54
C SER A 435 13.01 34.47 3.62
N THR A 436 12.06 34.77 4.53
CA THR A 436 11.56 36.12 4.76
C THR A 436 12.27 36.83 5.91
N GLY A 437 13.16 36.12 6.63
CA GLY A 437 13.87 36.59 7.83
C GLY A 437 12.96 37.11 8.93
N ARG A 438 11.70 36.66 8.95
CA ARG A 438 10.74 37.06 9.97
C ARG A 438 11.19 36.42 11.28
N LEU A 439 11.51 37.25 12.26
CA LEU A 439 11.92 36.80 13.59
C LEU A 439 10.78 36.05 14.29
N ALA A 440 11.14 34.95 14.94
CA ALA A 440 10.23 34.23 15.80
C ALA A 440 9.93 35.07 17.05
N LYS A 441 8.69 35.53 17.20
CA LYS A 441 8.22 36.15 18.46
C LYS A 441 7.44 35.09 19.24
N ASP A 442 7.68 35.00 20.55
CA ASP A 442 6.92 34.18 21.49
C ASP A 442 7.01 32.64 21.29
N ASN A 443 8.05 32.14 20.60
CA ASN A 443 8.24 30.70 20.42
C ASN A 443 9.02 30.08 21.58
N ALA A 444 8.37 29.24 22.38
CA ALA A 444 8.99 28.55 23.51
C ALA A 444 10.26 27.77 23.13
N ILE A 445 11.19 27.70 24.08
CA ILE A 445 12.40 26.88 24.05
C ILE A 445 12.00 25.46 24.47
N TYR A 446 12.56 24.47 23.78
CA TYR A 446 12.38 23.06 24.10
C TYR A 446 13.70 22.46 24.60
N VAL A 447 13.63 21.76 25.71
CA VAL A 447 14.77 21.10 26.34
C VAL A 447 14.53 19.60 26.35
N MET A 448 15.51 18.83 25.89
CA MET A 448 15.44 17.38 25.87
C MET A 448 16.81 16.76 26.03
N ASN A 449 16.86 15.44 26.21
CA ASN A 449 18.11 14.69 26.24
C ASN A 449 18.60 14.37 24.82
N PHE A 450 19.91 14.36 24.61
CA PHE A 450 20.50 14.19 23.28
C PHE A 450 20.29 12.79 22.69
N ASN A 451 20.22 11.75 23.53
CA ASN A 451 19.94 10.39 23.09
C ASN A 451 18.56 10.22 22.43
N VAL A 452 17.57 11.03 22.82
CA VAL A 452 16.20 11.03 22.26
C VAL A 452 15.93 12.23 21.35
N PHE A 453 16.89 13.14 21.19
CA PHE A 453 16.74 14.39 20.45
C PHE A 453 16.23 14.17 19.02
N TYR A 454 16.84 13.25 18.29
CA TYR A 454 16.46 13.00 16.90
C TYR A 454 15.00 12.52 16.79
N GLU A 455 14.58 11.59 17.65
CA GLU A 455 13.21 11.06 17.65
C GLU A 455 12.19 12.14 18.01
N LEU A 456 12.47 12.94 19.05
CA LEU A 456 11.61 14.06 19.46
C LEU A 456 11.54 15.16 18.39
N SER A 457 12.63 15.36 17.64
CA SER A 457 12.66 16.28 16.50
C SER A 457 11.91 15.77 15.27
N HIS A 458 11.09 14.72 15.37
CA HIS A 458 10.13 14.33 14.33
C HIS A 458 8.68 14.54 14.74
N LEU A 459 8.44 14.88 16.02
CA LEU A 459 7.11 15.11 16.55
C LEU A 459 6.56 16.47 16.10
N SER A 460 5.24 16.56 15.93
CA SER A 460 4.60 17.86 15.73
C SER A 460 4.75 18.74 16.98
N LYS A 461 4.63 20.07 16.84
CA LYS A 461 4.70 21.01 17.97
C LYS A 461 3.77 20.63 19.12
N ARG A 462 2.57 20.13 18.82
CA ARG A 462 1.58 19.70 19.84
C ARG A 462 2.02 18.44 20.58
N GLU A 463 2.60 17.48 19.87
CA GLU A 463 3.10 16.23 20.46
C GLU A 463 4.36 16.48 21.29
N LEU A 464 5.29 17.29 20.76
CA LEU A 464 6.52 17.66 21.46
C LEU A 464 6.22 18.37 22.78
N ILE A 465 5.26 19.30 22.82
CA ILE A 465 4.88 20.03 24.05
C ILE A 465 4.33 19.10 25.14
N ASN A 466 3.65 18.02 24.74
CA ASN A 466 3.02 17.10 25.68
C ASN A 466 3.91 15.87 25.99
N HIS A 467 5.10 15.78 25.38
CA HIS A 467 5.97 14.62 25.54
C HIS A 467 6.73 14.69 26.87
N PRO A 468 6.72 13.65 27.71
CA PRO A 468 7.33 13.69 29.04
C PRO A 468 8.85 13.94 29.03
N SER A 469 9.52 13.55 27.95
CA SER A 469 10.96 13.79 27.74
C SER A 469 11.29 15.17 27.15
N CYS A 470 10.31 16.05 26.97
CA CYS A 470 10.50 17.40 26.46
C CYS A 470 10.01 18.44 27.47
N TYR A 471 10.92 19.26 27.97
CA TYR A 471 10.61 20.35 28.88
C TYR A 471 10.48 21.67 28.10
N ARG A 472 9.37 22.39 28.32
CA ARG A 472 9.06 23.64 27.62
C ARG A 472 9.37 24.84 28.51
N ILE A 473 10.17 25.77 28.01
CA ILE A 473 10.43 27.07 28.65
C ILE A 473 9.83 28.16 27.78
N ILE A 474 8.95 28.98 28.36
CA ILE A 474 8.38 30.14 27.68
C ILE A 474 9.36 31.30 27.81
N HIS A 475 9.58 32.08 26.74
CA HIS A 475 10.38 33.32 26.76
C HIS A 475 9.65 34.43 27.53
N ALA A 476 9.46 34.22 28.83
CA ALA A 476 8.82 35.17 29.73
C ALA A 476 9.46 35.07 31.13
N GLY A 477 9.68 36.22 31.77
CA GLY A 477 10.33 36.30 33.08
C GLY A 477 11.78 35.80 33.05
N ASN A 478 12.17 35.02 34.05
CA ASN A 478 13.54 34.54 34.25
C ASN A 478 13.93 33.31 33.42
N TRP A 479 13.52 33.27 32.15
CA TRP A 479 13.77 32.11 31.28
C TRP A 479 15.26 31.85 31.05
N GLN A 480 16.11 32.90 31.00
CA GLN A 480 17.56 32.73 30.85
C GLN A 480 18.17 31.99 32.05
N GLU A 481 17.72 32.26 33.28
CA GLU A 481 18.19 31.55 34.47
C GLU A 481 17.80 30.07 34.44
N LYS A 482 16.56 29.77 34.02
CA LYS A 482 16.10 28.38 33.87
C LYS A 482 16.95 27.60 32.88
N VAL A 483 17.28 28.24 31.75
CA VAL A 483 18.19 27.68 30.73
C VAL A 483 19.59 27.46 31.32
N LYS A 484 20.16 28.44 32.01
CA LYS A 484 21.49 28.32 32.64
C LYS A 484 21.56 27.20 33.67
N ASN A 485 20.53 27.04 34.49
CA ASN A 485 20.46 25.94 35.47
C ASN A 485 20.44 24.56 34.81
N ILE A 486 19.81 24.44 33.64
CA ILE A 486 19.79 23.21 32.84
C ILE A 486 21.15 22.94 32.19
N ILE A 487 21.85 23.99 31.76
CA ILE A 487 23.20 23.84 31.19
C ILE A 487 24.20 23.44 32.28
N GLY A 488 24.08 24.01 33.47
CA GLY A 488 24.95 23.73 34.62
C GLY A 488 24.62 22.46 35.40
N SER A 489 23.57 21.71 35.04
CA SER A 489 23.22 20.48 35.73
C SER A 489 24.13 19.32 35.33
N ASP A 490 24.34 18.37 36.23
CA ASP A 490 25.01 17.11 35.92
C ASP A 490 24.24 16.28 34.90
N GLY A 491 24.96 15.48 34.12
CA GLY A 491 24.40 14.62 33.08
C GLY A 491 25.20 13.33 32.90
N ASP A 492 24.52 12.29 32.46
CA ASP A 492 25.01 10.92 32.34
C ASP A 492 25.14 10.43 30.89
N ILE A 493 24.85 11.30 29.91
CA ILE A 493 24.83 10.95 28.50
C ILE A 493 26.19 11.20 27.86
N ASP A 494 26.75 10.17 27.23
CA ASP A 494 27.92 10.30 26.36
C ASP A 494 27.53 10.97 25.03
N VAL A 495 27.72 12.29 24.98
CA VAL A 495 27.42 13.14 23.82
C VAL A 495 28.24 12.73 22.60
N SER A 496 29.49 12.29 22.79
CA SER A 496 30.39 11.94 21.68
C SER A 496 29.90 10.70 20.94
N LYS A 497 29.49 9.68 21.68
CA LYS A 497 28.91 8.43 21.15
C LYS A 497 27.58 8.69 20.46
N CYS A 498 26.72 9.50 21.08
CA CYS A 498 25.43 9.89 20.48
C CYS A 498 25.62 10.63 19.15
N ARG A 499 26.55 11.60 19.11
CA ARG A 499 26.85 12.36 17.89
C ARG A 499 27.37 11.45 16.78
N LYS A 500 28.34 10.59 17.08
CA LYS A 500 28.91 9.65 16.11
C LYS A 500 27.83 8.76 15.48
N LYS A 501 26.95 8.19 16.32
CA LYS A 501 25.81 7.39 15.86
C LYS A 501 24.86 8.17 14.94
N LEU A 502 24.56 9.44 15.25
CA LEU A 502 23.68 10.27 14.43
C LEU A 502 24.28 10.58 13.05
N VAL A 503 25.60 10.81 12.97
CA VAL A 503 26.29 11.02 11.69
C VAL A 503 26.36 9.73 10.88
N GLU A 504 26.77 8.61 11.49
CA GLU A 504 26.86 7.29 10.82
C GLU A 504 25.52 6.81 10.27
N THR A 505 24.41 7.14 10.95
CA THR A 505 23.06 6.77 10.52
C THR A 505 22.41 7.78 9.56
N GLY A 506 23.15 8.81 9.13
CA GLY A 506 22.65 9.84 8.20
C GLY A 506 21.54 10.72 8.78
N LYS A 507 21.36 10.70 10.11
CA LYS A 507 20.34 11.47 10.85
C LYS A 507 20.72 12.94 11.03
N VAL A 508 22.01 13.23 10.92
CA VAL A 508 22.59 14.56 10.94
C VAL A 508 23.65 14.61 9.84
N THR A 509 23.63 15.64 9.01
CA THR A 509 24.67 15.87 7.99
C THR A 509 25.83 16.67 8.56
N SER A 510 27.05 16.27 8.23
CA SER A 510 28.27 17.06 8.44
C SER A 510 28.75 17.55 7.09
N ASN A 511 28.88 18.87 6.91
CA ASN A 511 29.63 19.43 5.79
C ASN A 511 31.13 19.23 5.98
#